data_AF-A0A9P5XTX3-F1
#
_entry.id   AF-A0A9P5XTX3-F1
#
_cell.length_a   1.000
_cell.length_b   1.000
_cell.length_c   1.000
_cell.angle_alpha   90.00
_cell.angle_beta   90.00
_cell.angle_gamma   90.00
#
_symmetry.space_group_name_H-M   'P 1'
#
loop_
_entity.id
_entity.type
_entity.pdbx_description
1 polymer ?
#
loop_
_entity_poly.entity_id
_entity_poly.type
_entity_poly.pdbx_seq_one_letter_code
_entity_poly.pdbx_strand_id
1 'polypeptide(L)'
;MAPRVICTCYHCIKSSVTINGTVQPGRLVHATTRRNHEKHIQHSASPRLRQTPSSSASKQYKPPDTPTDITFSTVQIVQMVCILIAWLHLQAGVSRSVANTILKAVQLIISMALHLIETALSSAGFTISLVGLTIPQDVRTAFVHCIHEPDIIRIVCCPVCFSLYSRPVPLKCQWKESPRSRPCNTDLWKHENTSKGPKEVPKRFYSTQSFDSWLEFFLARKVIVNALDETFRQRGNRPAAFGGDMHDVQDSPAWQDLTGIFSNPYHLVFGIYVD
;
A
#
# COMPACT_ATOMS: atom_id res chain seq x y z
N MET A 1 -34.72 12.78 -14.58
CA MET A 1 -33.65 12.03 -15.27
C MET A 1 -33.02 11.08 -14.26
N ALA A 2 -33.08 9.77 -14.48
CA ALA A 2 -32.49 8.82 -13.54
C ALA A 2 -30.96 8.72 -13.73
N PRO A 3 -30.16 8.58 -12.65
CA PRO A 3 -28.71 8.63 -12.74
C PRO A 3 -28.16 7.40 -13.48
N ARG A 4 -27.36 7.65 -14.52
CA ARG A 4 -26.57 6.61 -15.20
C ARG A 4 -25.27 6.39 -14.43
N VAL A 5 -24.93 5.13 -14.22
CA VAL A 5 -23.76 4.71 -13.44
C VAL A 5 -22.87 3.82 -14.31
N ILE A 6 -21.57 3.82 -14.05
CA ILE A 6 -20.63 2.96 -14.75
C ILE A 6 -20.76 1.54 -14.21
N CYS A 7 -20.85 0.56 -15.10
CA CYS A 7 -20.76 -0.86 -14.77
C CYS A 7 -19.45 -1.43 -15.32
N THR A 8 -18.71 -2.11 -14.45
CA THR A 8 -17.40 -2.72 -14.73
C THR A 8 -17.44 -4.25 -14.67
N CYS A 9 -18.62 -4.85 -14.87
CA CYS A 9 -18.78 -6.31 -14.90
C CYS A 9 -17.97 -6.96 -16.05
N TYR A 10 -17.76 -8.28 -16.02
CA TYR A 10 -16.94 -9.01 -17.00
C TYR A 10 -17.31 -8.71 -18.48
N HIS A 11 -18.58 -8.45 -18.76
CA HIS A 11 -19.03 -8.07 -20.10
C HIS A 11 -18.84 -6.59 -20.40
N CYS A 12 -19.05 -5.70 -19.42
CA CYS A 12 -19.00 -4.25 -19.62
C CYS A 12 -17.56 -3.70 -19.58
N ILE A 13 -16.63 -4.37 -18.91
CA ILE A 13 -15.21 -3.97 -18.85
C ILE A 13 -14.49 -4.06 -20.20
N LYS A 14 -15.06 -4.81 -21.16
CA LYS A 14 -14.57 -4.90 -22.55
C LYS A 14 -14.87 -3.64 -23.38
N SER A 15 -15.68 -2.73 -22.85
CA SER A 15 -15.97 -1.42 -23.44
C SER A 15 -15.26 -0.33 -22.62
N SER A 16 -15.09 0.85 -23.21
CA SER A 16 -14.59 2.03 -22.51
C SER A 16 -15.59 3.18 -22.62
N VAL A 17 -15.60 4.05 -21.62
CA VAL A 17 -16.44 5.24 -21.56
C VAL A 17 -15.63 6.44 -21.08
N THR A 18 -15.80 7.58 -21.74
CA THR A 18 -15.11 8.82 -21.38
C THR A 18 -16.00 9.66 -20.47
N ILE A 19 -15.54 9.94 -19.26
CA ILE A 19 -16.24 10.81 -18.31
C ILE A 19 -15.25 11.86 -17.84
N ASN A 20 -15.66 13.13 -17.93
CA ASN A 20 -14.85 14.30 -17.56
C ASN A 20 -13.45 14.30 -18.22
N GLY A 21 -13.38 13.88 -19.48
CA GLY A 21 -12.13 13.85 -20.25
C GLY A 21 -11.21 12.66 -19.96
N THR A 22 -11.58 11.75 -19.05
CA THR A 22 -10.80 10.56 -18.72
C THR A 22 -11.48 9.29 -19.24
N VAL A 23 -10.75 8.44 -19.96
CA VAL A 23 -11.25 7.16 -20.48
C VAL A 23 -11.20 6.13 -19.37
N GLN A 24 -12.35 5.56 -19.02
CA GLN A 24 -12.47 4.52 -18.01
C GLN A 24 -13.03 3.23 -18.62
N PRO A 25 -12.54 2.04 -18.23
CA PRO A 25 -13.11 0.78 -18.68
C PRO A 25 -14.48 0.57 -18.04
N GLY A 26 -15.46 0.13 -18.83
CA GLY A 26 -16.84 -0.04 -18.41
C GLY A 26 -17.85 0.53 -19.40
N ARG A 27 -19.13 0.39 -19.06
CA ARG A 27 -20.25 0.93 -19.83
C ARG A 27 -21.19 1.72 -18.93
N LEU A 28 -21.66 2.87 -19.41
CA LEU A 28 -22.73 3.62 -18.75
C LEU A 28 -24.05 2.86 -18.88
N VAL A 29 -24.59 2.41 -17.75
CA VAL A 29 -25.86 1.69 -17.66
C VAL A 29 -26.75 2.34 -16.62
N HIS A 30 -28.04 2.00 -16.64
CA HIS A 30 -28.96 2.43 -15.59
C HIS A 30 -28.67 1.72 -14.26
N ALA A 31 -28.95 2.35 -13.13
CA ALA A 31 -28.67 1.79 -11.80
C ALA A 31 -29.34 0.42 -11.56
N THR A 32 -30.55 0.21 -12.08
CA THR A 32 -31.25 -1.09 -12.03
C THR A 32 -30.59 -2.15 -12.91
N THR A 33 -30.08 -1.76 -14.08
CA THR A 33 -29.32 -2.65 -14.97
C THR A 33 -27.99 -3.09 -14.34
N ARG A 34 -27.30 -2.19 -13.62
CA ARG A 34 -26.07 -2.52 -12.89
C ARG A 34 -26.30 -3.61 -11.84
N ARG A 35 -27.36 -3.46 -11.03
CA ARG A 35 -27.73 -4.48 -10.02
C ARG A 35 -28.06 -5.84 -10.65
N ASN A 36 -28.68 -5.86 -11.83
CA ASN A 36 -28.96 -7.12 -12.53
C ASN A 36 -27.69 -7.78 -13.07
N HIS A 37 -26.72 -7.00 -13.56
CA HIS A 37 -25.43 -7.52 -13.97
C HIS A 37 -24.63 -8.10 -12.79
N GLU A 38 -24.66 -7.43 -11.63
CA GLU A 38 -24.02 -7.92 -10.40
C GLU A 38 -24.64 -9.25 -9.91
N LYS A 39 -25.97 -9.40 -9.98
CA LYS A 39 -26.68 -10.65 -9.65
C LYS A 39 -26.35 -11.80 -10.62
N HIS A 40 -26.24 -11.51 -11.92
CA HIS A 40 -25.91 -12.54 -12.91
C HIS A 40 -24.49 -13.10 -12.73
N ILE A 41 -23.54 -12.28 -12.25
CA ILE A 41 -22.18 -12.76 -11.93
C ILE A 41 -22.20 -13.75 -10.76
N GLN A 42 -23.04 -13.52 -9.75
CA GLN A 42 -23.13 -14.43 -8.59
C GLN A 42 -23.70 -15.82 -8.96
N HIS A 43 -24.58 -15.90 -9.97
CA HIS A 43 -25.15 -17.17 -10.42
C HIS A 43 -24.33 -17.92 -11.50
N SER A 44 -23.30 -17.29 -12.08
CA SER A 44 -22.54 -17.87 -13.21
C SER A 44 -21.24 -18.58 -12.81
N ALA A 45 -20.94 -18.71 -11.52
CA ALA A 45 -19.74 -19.38 -11.00
C ALA A 45 -19.82 -20.93 -11.04
N SER A 46 -20.29 -21.51 -12.15
CA SER A 46 -20.15 -22.93 -12.45
C SER A 46 -20.09 -23.14 -13.97
N PRO A 47 -18.99 -23.68 -14.53
CA PRO A 47 -18.85 -23.82 -15.97
C PRO A 47 -19.67 -25.03 -16.45
N ARG A 48 -20.83 -24.77 -17.07
CA ARG A 48 -21.54 -25.75 -17.91
C ARG A 48 -20.96 -25.72 -19.32
N LEU A 49 -20.24 -26.79 -19.67
CA LEU A 49 -19.89 -27.14 -21.05
C LEU A 49 -21.18 -27.38 -21.86
N ARG A 50 -21.34 -26.68 -22.99
CA ARG A 50 -22.37 -26.95 -24.00
C ARG A 50 -21.67 -27.33 -25.31
N GLN A 51 -21.91 -28.56 -25.73
CA GLN A 51 -21.59 -29.09 -27.07
C GLN A 51 -22.74 -28.78 -28.04
N THR A 52 -22.39 -28.66 -29.34
CA THR A 52 -23.07 -29.12 -30.59
C THR A 52 -22.71 -28.19 -31.78
N PRO A 53 -22.89 -28.57 -33.07
CA PRO A 53 -22.14 -29.63 -33.76
C PRO A 53 -21.60 -29.20 -35.17
N SER A 54 -20.61 -29.97 -35.64
CA SER A 54 -20.25 -30.32 -37.03
C SER A 54 -20.52 -29.37 -38.23
N SER A 55 -19.44 -29.01 -38.94
CA SER A 55 -19.39 -29.04 -40.40
C SER A 55 -17.94 -29.11 -40.92
N SER A 56 -17.79 -29.76 -42.06
CA SER A 56 -16.65 -30.53 -42.58
C SER A 56 -15.70 -29.79 -43.54
N ALA A 57 -14.54 -30.44 -43.79
CA ALA A 57 -13.46 -30.13 -44.75
C ALA A 57 -12.52 -28.98 -44.33
N SER A 58 -11.19 -29.11 -44.28
CA SER A 58 -10.25 -29.79 -45.18
C SER A 58 -8.93 -30.05 -44.43
N LYS A 59 -8.25 -31.18 -44.71
CA LYS A 59 -6.93 -31.49 -44.14
C LYS A 59 -5.88 -30.50 -44.64
N GLN A 60 -5.39 -29.64 -43.75
CA GLN A 60 -4.16 -28.87 -43.95
C GLN A 60 -3.24 -29.14 -42.76
N TYR A 61 -2.16 -29.88 -43.01
CA TYR A 61 -1.14 -30.19 -42.02
C TYR A 61 -0.37 -28.89 -41.72
N LYS A 62 -0.49 -28.38 -40.48
CA LYS A 62 0.25 -27.24 -39.97
C LYS A 62 1.08 -27.74 -38.79
N PRO A 63 2.39 -27.52 -38.74
CA PRO A 63 3.24 -28.04 -37.67
C PRO A 63 2.79 -27.47 -36.32
N PRO A 64 2.83 -28.26 -35.22
CA PRO A 64 2.69 -27.71 -33.89
C PRO A 64 4.05 -27.12 -33.52
N ASP A 65 4.10 -25.83 -33.22
CA ASP A 65 5.09 -25.22 -32.31
C ASP A 65 4.73 -23.75 -32.13
N THR A 66 3.71 -23.51 -31.30
CA THR A 66 3.61 -22.25 -30.56
C THR A 66 3.82 -22.60 -29.09
N PRO A 67 4.87 -22.08 -28.44
CA PRO A 67 5.09 -22.30 -27.02
C PRO A 67 3.84 -21.88 -26.25
N THR A 68 3.33 -22.78 -25.41
CA THR A 68 2.28 -22.41 -24.46
C THR A 68 2.95 -21.56 -23.39
N ASP A 69 2.84 -20.23 -23.47
CA ASP A 69 3.45 -19.32 -22.52
C ASP A 69 2.81 -19.50 -21.12
N ILE A 70 3.46 -20.28 -20.26
CA ILE A 70 3.12 -20.37 -18.84
C ILE A 70 3.64 -19.09 -18.17
N THR A 71 2.76 -18.12 -18.01
CA THR A 71 3.08 -16.84 -17.35
C THR A 71 3.00 -17.00 -15.83
N PHE A 72 4.17 -17.11 -15.18
CA PHE A 72 4.25 -16.96 -13.73
C PHE A 72 4.21 -15.48 -13.35
N SER A 73 3.37 -15.11 -12.37
CA SER A 73 3.36 -13.74 -11.85
C SER A 73 4.60 -13.50 -11.00
N THR A 74 5.67 -13.06 -11.65
CA THR A 74 6.95 -12.68 -11.01
C THR A 74 6.75 -11.70 -9.85
N VAL A 75 5.80 -10.78 -10.00
CA VAL A 75 5.40 -9.80 -8.99
C VAL A 75 4.92 -10.46 -7.70
N GLN A 76 4.07 -11.49 -7.79
CA GLN A 76 3.55 -12.19 -6.61
C GLN A 76 4.67 -12.94 -5.87
N ILE A 77 5.60 -13.56 -6.60
CA ILE A 77 6.73 -14.28 -6.00
C ILE A 77 7.63 -13.29 -5.23
N VAL A 78 7.97 -12.16 -5.86
CA VAL A 78 8.77 -11.11 -5.20
C VAL A 78 8.05 -10.58 -3.96
N GLN A 79 6.74 -10.35 -4.05
CA GLN A 79 5.94 -9.89 -2.91
C GLN A 79 5.92 -10.91 -1.76
N MET A 80 5.74 -12.21 -2.04
CA MET A 80 5.74 -13.25 -1.02
C MET A 80 7.11 -13.36 -0.32
N VAL A 81 8.20 -13.27 -1.08
CA VAL A 81 9.57 -13.25 -0.50
C VAL A 81 9.76 -12.02 0.37
N CYS A 82 9.34 -10.85 -0.10
CA CYS A 82 9.49 -9.60 0.65
C CYS A 82 8.64 -9.62 1.95
N ILE A 83 7.40 -10.14 1.92
CA ILE A 83 6.56 -10.31 3.11
C ILE A 83 7.22 -11.25 4.12
N LEU A 84 7.73 -12.40 3.66
CA LEU A 84 8.40 -13.37 4.53
C LEU A 84 9.58 -12.74 5.28
N ILE A 85 10.43 -12.00 4.55
CA ILE A 85 11.62 -11.38 5.14
C ILE A 85 11.25 -10.22 6.06
N ALA A 86 10.26 -9.42 5.66
CA ALA A 86 9.69 -8.37 6.51
C ALA A 86 9.18 -8.96 7.84
N TRP A 87 8.44 -10.07 7.77
CA TRP A 87 7.95 -10.77 8.95
C TRP A 87 9.09 -11.32 9.82
N LEU A 88 10.10 -11.94 9.23
CA LEU A 88 11.27 -12.44 9.96
C LEU A 88 12.03 -11.31 10.66
N HIS A 89 12.17 -10.16 10.01
CA HIS A 89 12.85 -9.01 10.61
C HIS A 89 12.05 -8.41 11.76
N LEU A 90 10.73 -8.25 11.60
CA LEU A 90 9.87 -7.58 12.57
C LEU A 90 9.46 -8.48 13.74
N GLN A 91 9.00 -9.70 13.46
CA GLN A 91 8.40 -10.60 14.46
C GLN A 91 9.41 -11.58 15.04
N ALA A 92 10.29 -12.13 14.20
CA ALA A 92 11.32 -13.06 14.67
C ALA A 92 12.59 -12.35 15.17
N GLY A 93 12.64 -11.01 15.12
CA GLY A 93 13.76 -10.21 15.62
C GLY A 93 15.08 -10.44 14.88
N VAL A 94 15.04 -10.96 13.66
CA VAL A 94 16.23 -11.27 12.87
C VAL A 94 16.97 -9.97 12.57
N SER A 95 18.28 -9.92 12.82
CA SER A 95 19.06 -8.71 12.55
C SER A 95 19.06 -8.36 11.05
N ARG A 96 19.28 -7.09 10.71
CA ARG A 96 19.28 -6.64 9.31
C ARG A 96 20.33 -7.36 8.46
N SER A 97 21.51 -7.62 8.99
CA SER A 97 22.55 -8.36 8.26
C SER A 97 22.10 -9.78 7.94
N VAL A 98 21.47 -10.47 8.90
CA VAL A 98 20.95 -11.82 8.70
C VAL A 98 19.78 -11.82 7.73
N ALA A 99 18.81 -10.90 7.85
CA ALA A 99 17.70 -10.77 6.91
C ALA A 99 18.17 -10.55 5.46
N ASN A 100 19.20 -9.71 5.26
CA ASN A 100 19.81 -9.49 3.95
C ASN A 100 20.53 -10.74 3.42
N THR A 101 21.17 -11.51 4.29
CA THR A 101 21.78 -12.80 3.91
C THR A 101 20.70 -13.80 3.48
N ILE A 102 19.57 -13.87 4.20
CA ILE A 102 18.44 -14.73 3.83
C ILE A 102 17.85 -14.30 2.49
N LEU A 103 17.66 -12.99 2.24
CA LEU A 103 17.20 -12.49 0.93
C LEU A 103 18.09 -12.96 -0.22
N LYS A 104 19.41 -12.87 -0.05
CA LYS A 104 20.38 -13.36 -1.05
C LYS A 104 20.30 -14.87 -1.24
N ALA A 105 20.16 -15.63 -0.15
CA ALA A 105 20.02 -17.08 -0.22
C ALA A 105 18.73 -17.48 -0.95
N VAL A 106 17.61 -16.83 -0.64
CA VAL A 106 16.32 -17.05 -1.30
C VAL A 106 16.40 -16.67 -2.79
N GLN A 107 17.03 -15.55 -3.12
CA GLN A 107 17.28 -15.16 -4.51
C GLN A 107 18.07 -16.24 -5.25
N LEU A 108 19.15 -16.75 -4.66
CA LEU A 108 19.97 -17.81 -5.26
C LEU A 108 19.17 -19.11 -5.45
N ILE A 109 18.43 -19.54 -4.44
CA ILE A 109 17.59 -20.75 -4.49
C ILE A 109 16.55 -20.63 -5.60
N ILE A 110 15.86 -19.49 -5.68
CA ILE A 110 14.84 -19.25 -6.69
C ILE A 110 15.47 -19.18 -8.09
N SER A 111 16.57 -18.44 -8.27
CA SER A 111 17.29 -18.38 -9.56
C SER A 111 17.75 -19.76 -10.02
N MET A 112 18.29 -20.59 -9.11
CA MET A 112 18.67 -21.96 -9.42
C MET A 112 17.46 -22.82 -9.80
N ALA A 113 16.36 -22.73 -9.06
CA ALA A 113 15.14 -23.48 -9.38
C ALA A 113 14.58 -23.09 -10.75
N LEU A 114 14.55 -21.79 -11.08
CA LEU A 114 14.12 -21.32 -12.39
C LEU A 114 15.04 -21.81 -13.51
N HIS A 115 16.36 -21.79 -13.31
CA HIS A 115 17.29 -22.34 -14.30
C HIS A 115 17.13 -23.85 -14.48
N LEU A 116 16.94 -24.62 -13.41
CA LEU A 116 16.69 -26.06 -13.53
C LEU A 116 15.41 -26.34 -14.33
N ILE A 117 14.34 -25.59 -14.05
CA ILE A 117 13.07 -25.67 -14.80
C ILE A 117 13.28 -25.30 -16.27
N GLU A 118 13.99 -24.21 -16.55
CA GLU A 118 14.33 -23.75 -17.90
C GLU A 118 15.11 -24.82 -18.67
N THR A 119 16.13 -25.42 -18.04
CA THR A 119 16.92 -26.51 -18.65
C THR A 119 16.09 -27.77 -18.91
N ALA A 120 15.18 -28.12 -18.00
CA ALA A 120 14.32 -29.30 -18.13
C ALA A 120 13.23 -29.11 -19.21
N LEU A 121 12.73 -27.89 -19.37
CA LEU A 121 11.76 -27.56 -20.43
C LEU A 121 12.45 -27.46 -21.79
N SER A 122 13.67 -26.89 -21.82
CA SER A 122 14.49 -26.83 -23.04
C SER A 122 14.85 -28.23 -23.54
N SER A 123 15.19 -29.17 -22.65
CA SER A 123 15.46 -30.56 -23.03
C SER A 123 14.21 -31.31 -23.50
N ALA A 124 13.02 -30.85 -23.12
CA ALA A 124 11.73 -31.35 -23.59
C ALA A 124 11.24 -30.66 -24.89
N GLY A 125 12.04 -29.77 -25.50
CA GLY A 125 11.72 -29.09 -26.76
C GLY A 125 10.96 -27.77 -26.62
N PHE A 126 10.75 -27.27 -25.39
CA PHE A 126 10.08 -25.99 -25.16
C PHE A 126 11.10 -24.85 -25.01
N THR A 127 10.98 -23.81 -25.83
CA THR A 127 11.77 -22.57 -25.65
C THR A 127 10.99 -21.63 -24.73
N ILE A 128 11.36 -21.57 -23.45
CA ILE A 128 10.73 -20.66 -22.48
C ILE A 128 11.83 -19.79 -21.86
N SER A 129 11.69 -18.47 -21.98
CA SER A 129 12.54 -17.52 -21.26
C SER A 129 11.85 -17.15 -19.95
N LEU A 130 12.32 -17.69 -18.83
CA LEU A 130 11.84 -17.25 -17.52
C LEU A 130 12.49 -15.90 -17.19
N VAL A 131 11.67 -14.84 -17.16
CA VAL A 131 12.10 -13.48 -16.80
C VAL A 131 12.80 -13.51 -15.43
N GLY A 132 14.01 -12.98 -15.38
CA GLY A 132 14.82 -12.93 -14.17
C GLY A 132 14.08 -12.23 -13.01
N LEU A 133 13.84 -12.97 -11.93
CA LEU A 133 13.25 -12.43 -10.70
C LEU A 133 14.24 -11.52 -9.99
N THR A 134 13.92 -10.22 -9.93
CA THR A 134 14.72 -9.23 -9.20
C THR A 134 14.19 -9.11 -7.78
N ILE A 135 14.73 -9.93 -6.87
CA ILE A 135 14.43 -9.85 -5.44
C ILE A 135 15.32 -8.78 -4.79
N PRO A 136 14.77 -7.92 -3.90
CA PRO A 136 15.56 -6.93 -3.19
C PRO A 136 16.67 -7.56 -2.33
N GLN A 137 17.83 -6.91 -2.26
CA GLN A 137 18.96 -7.38 -1.43
C GLN A 137 19.02 -6.74 -0.05
N ASP A 138 18.20 -5.71 0.19
CA ASP A 138 18.09 -5.01 1.48
C ASP A 138 16.65 -5.16 1.98
N VAL A 139 16.50 -5.61 3.24
CA VAL A 139 15.21 -5.72 3.92
C VAL A 139 14.42 -4.40 3.90
N ARG A 140 15.11 -3.25 3.89
CA ARG A 140 14.44 -1.95 3.76
C ARG A 140 13.73 -1.79 2.42
N THR A 141 14.32 -2.31 1.35
CA THR A 141 13.69 -2.31 0.03
C THR A 141 12.54 -3.33 -0.02
N ALA A 142 12.66 -4.46 0.67
CA ALA A 142 11.56 -5.40 0.85
C ALA A 142 10.37 -4.77 1.58
N PHE A 143 10.61 -3.91 2.58
CA PHE A 143 9.55 -3.12 3.23
C PHE A 143 8.85 -2.19 2.25
N VAL A 144 9.59 -1.41 1.46
CA VAL A 144 8.97 -0.52 0.45
C VAL A 144 8.06 -1.28 -0.52
N HIS A 145 8.40 -2.53 -0.86
CA HIS A 145 7.58 -3.35 -1.74
C HIS A 145 6.35 -4.00 -1.10
N CYS A 146 6.28 -4.10 0.23
CA CYS A 146 5.26 -4.91 0.93
C CYS A 146 4.50 -4.18 2.03
N ILE A 147 5.08 -3.12 2.57
CA ILE A 147 4.53 -2.29 3.61
C ILE A 147 4.57 -0.86 3.08
N HIS A 148 3.39 -0.28 2.89
CA HIS A 148 3.27 1.15 2.61
C HIS A 148 3.60 1.90 3.91
N GLU A 149 4.86 2.09 4.26
CA GLU A 149 5.21 2.91 5.42
C GLU A 149 4.86 4.38 5.15
N PRO A 150 4.39 5.13 6.15
CA PRO A 150 4.14 6.55 5.98
C PRO A 150 5.46 7.27 5.73
N ASP A 151 5.46 8.26 4.85
CA ASP A 151 6.65 9.03 4.50
C ASP A 151 7.15 9.83 5.71
N ILE A 152 8.28 9.40 6.29
CA ILE A 152 8.93 10.10 7.40
C ILE A 152 9.82 11.21 6.84
N ILE A 153 9.40 12.45 7.04
CA ILE A 153 10.14 13.65 6.68
C ILE A 153 11.06 14.01 7.85
N ARG A 154 12.37 14.05 7.58
CA ARG A 154 13.38 14.47 8.58
C ARG A 154 13.91 15.84 8.26
N ILE A 155 13.67 16.78 9.17
CA ILE A 155 14.11 18.17 9.07
C ILE A 155 15.20 18.39 10.12
N VAL A 156 16.29 19.07 9.78
CA VAL A 156 17.33 19.35 10.77
C VAL A 156 16.78 20.33 11.80
N CYS A 157 17.04 20.10 13.09
CA CYS A 157 16.61 21.00 14.14
C CYS A 157 17.72 21.31 15.13
N CYS A 158 17.64 22.49 15.75
CA CYS A 158 18.52 22.84 16.85
C CYS A 158 18.26 21.92 18.06
N PRO A 159 19.30 21.31 18.67
CA PRO A 159 19.08 20.44 19.82
C PRO A 159 18.66 21.17 21.10
N VAL A 160 18.80 22.50 21.15
CA VAL A 160 18.48 23.33 22.30
C VAL A 160 17.11 23.99 22.15
N CYS A 161 16.90 24.79 21.10
CA CYS A 161 15.66 25.53 20.90
C CYS A 161 14.66 24.85 19.95
N PHE A 162 14.99 23.70 19.38
CA PHE A 162 14.16 22.96 18.42
C PHE A 162 13.75 23.72 17.15
N SER A 163 14.35 24.89 16.86
CA SER A 163 14.16 25.59 15.60
C SER A 163 14.50 24.68 14.43
N LEU A 164 13.58 24.59 13.47
CA LEU A 164 13.69 23.75 12.28
C LEU A 164 14.44 24.49 11.16
N TYR A 165 15.24 23.76 10.39
CA TYR A 165 16.01 24.28 9.27
C TYR A 165 15.80 23.45 8.01
N SER A 166 15.24 24.09 6.99
CA SER A 166 15.23 23.59 5.61
C SER A 166 16.58 23.84 4.95
N ARG A 167 16.88 23.13 3.85
CA ARG A 167 18.16 23.31 3.15
C ARG A 167 18.22 24.68 2.45
N PRO A 168 19.39 25.36 2.43
CA PRO A 168 20.66 24.98 3.05
C PRO A 168 20.67 25.17 4.58
N VAL A 169 21.22 24.20 5.31
CA VAL A 169 21.24 24.21 6.78
C VAL A 169 22.49 24.92 7.27
N PRO A 170 22.39 25.92 8.17
CA PRO A 170 23.56 26.65 8.67
C PRO A 170 24.44 25.78 9.59
N LEU A 171 25.70 26.18 9.79
CA LEU A 171 26.60 25.49 10.73
C LEU A 171 26.15 25.64 12.18
N LYS A 172 25.61 26.82 12.52
CA LYS A 172 25.13 27.18 13.86
C LYS A 172 23.70 27.67 13.81
N CYS A 173 22.97 27.45 14.90
CA CYS A 173 21.59 27.88 15.04
C CYS A 173 21.50 29.41 15.03
N GLN A 174 20.69 29.94 14.13
CA GLN A 174 20.45 31.38 13.96
C GLN A 174 19.14 31.84 14.62
N TRP A 175 18.39 30.94 15.26
CA TRP A 175 17.10 31.25 15.87
C TRP A 175 17.26 32.26 17.00
N LYS A 176 16.29 33.17 17.08
CA LYS A 176 16.17 34.22 18.09
C LYS A 176 14.75 34.20 18.64
N GLU A 177 14.61 34.31 19.95
CA GLU A 177 13.31 34.41 20.62
C GLU A 177 12.62 35.73 20.32
N SER A 178 13.40 36.82 20.18
CA SER A 178 12.90 38.11 19.71
C SER A 178 13.93 38.76 18.77
N PRO A 179 13.55 39.75 17.93
CA PRO A 179 14.48 40.40 17.01
C PRO A 179 15.74 40.97 17.67
N ARG A 180 15.61 41.40 18.94
CA ARG A 180 16.69 41.98 19.74
C ARG A 180 17.51 40.95 20.52
N SER A 181 17.04 39.70 20.65
CA SER A 181 17.76 38.68 21.40
C SER A 181 19.02 38.21 20.66
N ARG A 182 19.96 37.66 21.41
CA ARG A 182 21.11 36.97 20.82
C ARG A 182 20.62 35.70 20.11
N PRO A 183 21.24 35.32 18.97
CA PRO A 183 20.94 34.04 18.35
C PRO A 183 21.43 32.89 19.23
N CYS A 184 20.74 31.75 19.15
CA CYS A 184 21.05 30.55 19.92
C CYS A 184 22.50 30.07 19.74
N ASN A 185 23.07 30.19 18.52
CA ASN A 185 24.46 29.86 18.18
C ASN A 185 24.93 28.42 18.49
N THR A 186 24.02 27.52 18.84
CA THR A 186 24.35 26.10 19.05
C THR A 186 24.76 25.45 17.73
N ASP A 187 25.85 24.69 17.68
CA ASP A 187 26.25 24.01 16.44
C ASP A 187 25.20 22.97 16.04
N LEU A 188 24.86 22.96 14.76
CA LEU A 188 23.87 22.04 14.18
C LEU A 188 24.51 20.76 13.62
N TRP A 189 25.84 20.69 13.55
CA TRP A 189 26.58 19.59 12.96
C TRP A 189 27.55 18.93 13.94
N LYS A 190 27.83 17.64 13.73
CA LYS A 190 28.84 16.86 14.45
C LYS A 190 29.56 15.93 13.49
N HIS A 191 30.74 15.47 13.89
CA HIS A 191 31.48 14.45 13.17
C HIS A 191 31.13 13.07 13.74
N GLU A 192 30.75 12.14 12.86
CA GLU A 192 30.57 10.73 13.22
C GLU A 192 31.54 9.85 12.42
N ASN A 193 32.17 8.90 13.10
CA ASN A 193 32.98 7.88 12.44
C ASN A 193 32.06 6.83 11.84
N THR A 194 32.01 6.78 10.51
CA THR A 194 31.31 5.72 9.78
C THR A 194 32.29 4.65 9.32
N SER A 195 31.79 3.49 8.89
CA SER A 195 32.62 2.44 8.27
C SER A 195 33.37 2.92 7.02
N LYS A 196 32.97 4.04 6.42
CA LYS A 196 33.62 4.69 5.26
C LYS A 196 34.49 5.89 5.64
N GLY A 197 34.72 6.12 6.93
CA GLY A 197 35.49 7.26 7.46
C GLY A 197 34.63 8.30 8.20
N PRO A 198 35.26 9.34 8.76
CA PRO A 198 34.59 10.42 9.45
C PRO A 198 33.68 11.20 8.49
N LYS A 199 32.44 11.43 8.89
CA LYS A 199 31.44 12.17 8.12
C LYS A 199 30.78 13.23 8.98
N GLU A 200 30.60 14.42 8.44
CA GLU A 200 29.81 15.46 9.07
C GLU A 200 28.30 15.17 8.90
N VAL A 201 27.58 15.14 10.01
CA VAL A 201 26.16 14.83 10.08
C VAL A 201 25.44 15.83 10.99
N PRO A 202 24.15 16.14 10.75
CA PRO A 202 23.37 16.97 11.66
C PRO A 202 23.31 16.38 13.07
N LYS A 203 23.38 17.23 14.09
CA LYS A 203 23.30 16.81 15.51
C LYS A 203 21.93 16.23 15.85
N ARG A 204 20.86 16.78 15.27
CA ARG A 204 19.48 16.37 15.57
C ARG A 204 18.57 16.53 14.36
N PHE A 205 17.58 15.65 14.28
CA PHE A 205 16.49 15.71 13.33
C PHE A 205 15.16 15.79 14.08
N TYR A 206 14.26 16.61 13.57
CA TYR A 206 12.84 16.55 13.86
C TYR A 206 12.20 15.64 12.80
N SER A 207 11.57 14.55 13.24
CA SER A 207 10.88 13.61 12.36
C SER A 207 9.40 13.93 12.40
N THR A 208 8.82 14.16 11.24
CA THR A 208 7.38 14.30 11.03
C THR A 208 6.92 13.36 9.93
N GLN A 209 5.62 13.24 9.74
CA GLN A 209 5.02 12.47 8.66
C GLN A 209 4.01 13.34 7.93
N SER A 210 3.86 13.12 6.63
CA SER A 210 2.74 13.71 5.89
C SER A 210 1.43 13.18 6.49
N PHE A 211 0.49 14.07 6.78
CA PHE A 211 -0.83 13.67 7.27
C PHE A 211 -1.55 12.78 6.25
N ASP A 212 -1.46 13.10 4.96
CA ASP A 212 -2.12 12.34 3.89
C ASP A 212 -1.53 10.93 3.77
N SER A 213 -0.19 10.81 3.73
CA SER A 213 0.51 9.52 3.66
C SER A 213 0.22 8.67 4.89
N TRP A 214 0.21 9.30 6.08
CA TRP A 214 -0.16 8.63 7.30
C TRP A 214 -1.61 8.17 7.31
N LEU A 215 -2.53 9.00 6.83
CA LEU A 215 -3.96 8.69 6.81
C LEU A 215 -4.27 7.54 5.87
N GLU A 216 -3.67 7.54 4.67
CA GLU A 216 -3.78 6.44 3.71
C GLU A 216 -3.25 5.14 4.32
N PHE A 217 -2.06 5.18 4.93
CA PHE A 217 -1.49 4.03 5.62
C PHE A 217 -2.36 3.54 6.78
N PHE A 218 -2.89 4.47 7.59
CA PHE A 218 -3.72 4.17 8.74
C PHE A 218 -5.01 3.46 8.32
N LEU A 219 -5.69 3.97 7.29
CA LEU A 219 -6.93 3.40 6.77
C LEU A 219 -6.72 2.15 5.90
N ALA A 220 -5.52 1.91 5.37
CA ALA A 220 -5.20 0.66 4.66
C ALA A 220 -5.21 -0.57 5.59
N ARG A 221 -5.18 -0.38 6.91
CA ARG A 221 -5.12 -1.47 7.89
C ARG A 221 -6.52 -2.01 8.17
N LYS A 222 -6.76 -3.28 7.82
CA LYS A 222 -8.04 -3.97 8.06
C LYS A 222 -8.51 -3.90 9.52
N VAL A 223 -7.59 -4.00 10.49
CA VAL A 223 -7.92 -3.88 11.92
C VAL A 223 -8.51 -2.52 12.26
N ILE A 224 -7.95 -1.44 11.68
CA ILE A 224 -8.44 -0.07 11.88
C ILE A 224 -9.81 0.10 11.24
N VAL A 225 -9.97 -0.31 9.98
CA VAL A 225 -11.27 -0.22 9.28
C VAL A 225 -12.35 -0.99 10.03
N ASN A 226 -12.05 -2.20 10.48
CA ASN A 226 -12.97 -3.01 11.27
C ASN A 226 -13.35 -2.34 12.58
N ALA A 227 -12.37 -1.76 13.29
CA ALA A 227 -12.62 -1.04 14.54
C ALA A 227 -13.50 0.20 14.31
N LEU A 228 -13.26 0.97 13.26
CA LEU A 228 -14.08 2.12 12.88
C LEU A 228 -15.53 1.71 12.57
N ASP A 229 -15.71 0.64 11.78
CA ASP A 229 -17.02 0.08 11.49
C ASP A 229 -17.73 -0.42 12.76
N GLU A 230 -16.99 -1.04 13.67
CA GLU A 230 -17.51 -1.54 14.95
C GLU A 230 -17.95 -0.38 15.86
N THR A 231 -17.10 0.62 16.08
CA THR A 231 -17.44 1.81 16.87
C THR A 231 -18.66 2.53 16.29
N PHE A 232 -18.72 2.68 14.97
CA PHE A 232 -19.88 3.30 14.32
C PHE A 232 -21.18 2.53 14.54
N ARG A 233 -21.14 1.19 14.49
CA ARG A 233 -22.31 0.34 14.80
C ARG A 233 -22.71 0.43 16.27
N GLN A 234 -21.74 0.49 17.19
CA GLN A 234 -22.01 0.59 18.62
C GLN A 234 -22.63 1.94 18.99
N ARG A 235 -22.17 3.03 18.35
CA ARG A 235 -22.75 4.37 18.52
C ARG A 235 -24.26 4.41 18.25
N GLY A 236 -24.72 3.73 17.20
CA GLY A 236 -26.15 3.65 16.89
C GLY A 236 -27.00 2.93 17.95
N ASN A 237 -26.36 2.12 18.80
CA ASN A 237 -27.05 1.29 19.80
C ASN A 237 -27.04 1.88 21.21
N ARG A 238 -26.17 2.87 21.52
CA ARG A 238 -25.99 3.38 22.89
C ARG A 238 -25.59 4.87 22.94
N PRO A 239 -26.47 5.82 22.59
CA PRO A 239 -26.23 7.20 22.99
C PRO A 239 -26.26 7.28 24.52
N ALA A 240 -25.27 7.93 25.13
CA ALA A 240 -25.34 8.24 26.55
C ALA A 240 -26.55 9.15 26.77
N ALA A 241 -27.49 8.71 27.60
CA ALA A 241 -28.61 9.55 27.99
C ALA A 241 -28.09 10.80 28.72
N PHE A 242 -28.88 11.89 28.71
CA PHE A 242 -28.52 13.09 29.45
C PHE A 242 -28.31 12.76 30.93
N GLY A 243 -27.09 13.00 31.45
CA GLY A 243 -26.68 12.62 32.82
C GLY A 243 -26.16 11.19 32.99
N GLY A 244 -25.96 10.43 31.90
CA GLY A 244 -25.29 9.14 31.91
C GLY A 244 -23.76 9.24 31.81
N ASP A 245 -23.08 8.15 32.14
CA ASP A 245 -21.62 8.06 32.06
C ASP A 245 -21.15 8.03 30.60
N MET A 246 -20.28 8.98 30.25
CA MET A 246 -19.62 9.05 28.95
C MET A 246 -18.25 8.37 29.03
N HIS A 247 -18.00 7.42 28.13
CA HIS A 247 -16.75 6.66 28.08
C HIS A 247 -15.86 7.11 26.92
N ASP A 248 -16.45 7.72 25.89
CA ASP A 248 -15.76 8.29 24.74
C ASP A 248 -16.40 9.64 24.32
N VAL A 249 -15.64 10.46 23.58
CA VAL A 249 -16.12 11.68 22.93
C VAL A 249 -17.32 11.40 22.02
N GLN A 250 -17.39 10.21 21.42
CA GLN A 250 -18.52 9.79 20.58
C GLN A 250 -19.84 9.60 21.35
N ASP A 251 -19.78 9.43 22.68
CA ASP A 251 -20.96 9.34 23.53
C ASP A 251 -21.60 10.71 23.79
N SER A 252 -20.86 11.80 23.53
CA SER A 252 -21.30 13.17 23.78
C SER A 252 -22.51 13.55 22.91
N PRO A 253 -23.64 13.99 23.51
CA PRO A 253 -24.79 14.48 22.75
C PRO A 253 -24.42 15.63 21.80
N ALA A 254 -23.58 16.57 22.26
CA ALA A 254 -23.11 17.68 21.44
C ALA A 254 -22.31 17.21 20.21
N TRP A 255 -21.55 16.12 20.35
CA TRP A 255 -20.78 15.55 19.23
C TRP A 255 -21.69 14.80 18.25
N GLN A 256 -22.75 14.18 18.76
CA GLN A 256 -23.74 13.51 17.93
C GLN A 256 -24.52 14.51 17.07
N ASP A 257 -24.92 15.63 17.65
CA ASP A 257 -25.59 16.72 16.94
C ASP A 257 -24.71 17.31 15.83
N LEU A 258 -23.39 17.40 16.06
CA LEU A 258 -22.44 18.00 15.12
C LEU A 258 -22.29 17.17 13.82
N THR A 259 -22.47 15.85 13.90
CA THR A 259 -22.19 14.93 12.78
C THR A 259 -23.43 14.62 11.93
N GLY A 260 -24.64 14.81 12.47
CA GLY A 260 -25.91 14.85 11.73
C GLY A 260 -26.11 13.73 10.67
N ILE A 261 -26.70 14.10 9.54
CA ILE A 261 -27.13 13.21 8.43
C ILE A 261 -25.94 12.61 7.65
N PHE A 262 -24.74 13.17 7.79
CA PHE A 262 -23.56 12.77 7.01
C PHE A 262 -22.66 11.76 7.74
N SER A 263 -23.08 11.28 8.91
CA SER A 263 -22.25 10.37 9.71
C SER A 263 -21.96 9.06 8.98
N ASN A 264 -20.68 8.74 8.88
CA ASN A 264 -20.18 7.47 8.35
C ASN A 264 -18.98 7.01 9.20
N PRO A 265 -18.59 5.72 9.15
CA PRO A 265 -17.50 5.17 9.97
C PRO A 265 -16.13 5.82 9.71
N TYR A 266 -15.97 6.56 8.61
CA TYR A 266 -14.73 7.24 8.22
C TYR A 266 -14.73 8.74 8.56
N HIS A 267 -15.70 9.23 9.35
CA HIS A 267 -15.62 10.54 9.98
C HIS A 267 -14.65 10.48 11.17
N LEU A 268 -13.36 10.63 10.85
CA LEU A 268 -12.29 10.58 11.83
C LEU A 268 -12.18 11.89 12.61
N VAL A 269 -11.92 11.76 13.90
CA VAL A 269 -11.74 12.87 14.83
C VAL A 269 -10.36 12.75 15.44
N PHE A 270 -9.54 13.79 15.30
CA PHE A 270 -8.21 13.85 15.89
C PHE A 270 -8.23 14.86 17.03
N GLY A 271 -8.18 14.35 18.27
CA GLY A 271 -8.02 15.18 19.46
C GLY A 271 -6.55 15.30 19.82
N ILE A 272 -6.14 16.51 20.22
CA ILE A 272 -4.85 16.73 20.88
C ILE A 272 -5.17 16.98 22.35
N TYR A 273 -4.70 16.09 23.21
CA TYR A 273 -4.69 16.32 24.65
C TYR A 273 -3.45 17.12 25.00
N VAL A 274 -3.65 18.33 25.53
CA VAL A 274 -2.59 19.15 26.10
C VAL A 274 -2.82 19.10 27.61
N ASP A 275 -1.93 18.42 28.32
CA ASP A 275 -1.81 18.46 29.78
C ASP A 275 -1.08 19.73 30.21
#